data_AF-A0A8B5XYI9-F1
#
_entry.id   AF-A0A8B5XYI9-F1
#
_cell.length_a   1.000
_cell.length_b   1.000
_cell.length_c   1.000
_cell.angle_alpha   90.00
_cell.angle_beta   90.00
_cell.angle_gamma   90.00
#
_symmetry.space_group_name_H-M   'P 1'
#
loop_
_entity.id
_entity.type
_entity.pdbx_description
1 polymer ?
#
loop_
_entity_poly.entity_id
_entity_poly.type
_entity_poly.pdbx_seq_one_letter_code
_entity_poly.pdbx_strand_id
1 'polypeptide(L)'
;MITLSSVDELQATESALEKIKYSYPELFNKLFHVVALTRALQFKYQFMGTLIMDENPNEYTPEFVMPSVIGLYIEEVQKLKDDPNIQVLLQTFSQNENIGYAKISMLVLGKSPESLLGASYIK
;
A
#
# COMPACT_ATOMS: atom_id res chain seq x y z
N MET A 1 13.98 19.73 0.92
CA MET A 1 15.12 19.20 0.14
C MET A 1 14.66 17.85 -0.38
N ILE A 2 14.26 17.74 -1.65
CA ILE A 2 13.90 16.45 -2.23
C ILE A 2 15.24 15.79 -2.53
N THR A 3 15.74 15.01 -1.58
CA THR A 3 17.01 14.31 -1.71
C THR A 3 16.88 13.28 -2.81
N LEU A 4 17.90 13.19 -3.67
CA LEU A 4 18.05 12.21 -4.75
C LEU A 4 17.63 10.78 -4.31
N SER A 5 17.82 10.47 -3.02
CA SER A 5 17.37 9.28 -2.31
C SER A 5 15.88 8.94 -2.49
N SER A 6 14.96 9.91 -2.43
CA SER A 6 13.52 9.60 -2.53
C SER A 6 13.07 9.17 -3.93
N VAL A 7 13.81 9.56 -4.98
CA VAL A 7 13.54 9.11 -6.35
C VAL A 7 14.04 7.68 -6.53
N ASP A 8 15.27 7.43 -6.09
CA ASP A 8 15.89 6.11 -6.13
C ASP A 8 15.09 5.08 -5.30
N GLU A 9 14.61 5.48 -4.11
CA GLU A 9 13.73 4.66 -3.26
C GLU A 9 12.39 4.34 -3.93
N LEU A 10 11.76 5.32 -4.61
CA LEU A 10 10.50 5.08 -5.34
C LEU A 10 10.70 4.14 -6.52
N GLN A 11 11.80 4.31 -7.27
CA GLN A 11 12.12 3.47 -8.42
C GLN A 11 12.52 2.04 -8.00
N ALA A 12 13.23 1.91 -6.88
CA ALA A 12 13.54 0.63 -6.25
C ALA A 12 12.25 -0.08 -5.77
N THR A 13 11.32 0.67 -5.18
CA THR A 13 10.00 0.14 -4.77
C THR A 13 9.21 -0.32 -5.99
N GLU A 14 9.12 0.49 -7.05
CA GLU A 14 8.44 0.13 -8.29
C GLU A 14 9.00 -1.17 -8.87
N SER A 15 10.34 -1.26 -8.94
CA SER A 15 11.02 -2.46 -9.41
C SER A 15 10.74 -3.70 -8.55
N ALA A 16 10.62 -3.53 -7.23
CA ALA A 16 10.25 -4.61 -6.31
C ALA A 16 8.80 -5.05 -6.52
N LEU A 17 7.87 -4.10 -6.68
CA LEU A 17 6.47 -4.37 -6.98
C LEU A 17 6.28 -5.04 -8.34
N GLU A 18 7.04 -4.64 -9.36
CA GLU A 18 7.06 -5.32 -10.67
C GLU A 18 7.54 -6.76 -10.54
N LYS A 19 8.62 -7.02 -9.79
CA LYS A 19 9.08 -8.39 -9.53
C LYS A 19 7.99 -9.23 -8.87
N ILE A 20 7.25 -8.68 -7.91
CA ILE A 20 6.10 -9.36 -7.27
C ILE A 20 5.00 -9.60 -8.30
N LYS A 21 4.66 -8.63 -9.15
CA LYS A 21 3.65 -8.77 -10.19
C LYS A 21 3.98 -9.90 -11.18
N TYR A 22 5.25 -10.07 -11.55
CA TYR A 22 5.67 -11.16 -12.45
C TYR A 22 5.81 -12.51 -11.74
N SER A 23 6.34 -12.52 -10.51
CA SER A 23 6.64 -13.78 -9.79
C SER A 23 5.43 -14.34 -9.04
N TYR A 24 4.54 -13.46 -8.57
CA TYR A 24 3.36 -13.76 -7.76
C TYR A 24 2.16 -12.92 -8.21
N PRO A 25 1.65 -13.15 -9.44
CA PRO A 25 0.58 -12.33 -10.02
C PRO A 25 -0.71 -12.35 -9.18
N GLU A 26 -1.04 -13.47 -8.56
CA GLU A 26 -2.22 -13.60 -7.68
C GLU A 26 -2.08 -12.74 -6.41
N LEU A 27 -0.91 -12.76 -5.78
CA LEU A 27 -0.60 -11.92 -4.61
C LEU A 27 -0.68 -10.43 -4.98
N PHE A 28 -0.09 -10.05 -6.11
CA PHE A 28 -0.16 -8.68 -6.60
C PHE A 28 -1.60 -8.25 -6.91
N ASN A 29 -2.41 -9.13 -7.49
CA ASN A 29 -3.81 -8.86 -7.78
C ASN A 29 -4.60 -8.63 -6.49
N LYS A 30 -4.43 -9.48 -5.46
CA LYS A 30 -5.03 -9.27 -4.13
C LYS A 30 -4.63 -7.93 -3.51
N LEU A 31 -3.33 -7.57 -3.60
CA LEU A 31 -2.86 -6.28 -3.12
C LEU A 31 -3.53 -5.14 -3.90
N PHE A 32 -3.59 -5.23 -5.22
CA PHE A 32 -4.24 -4.25 -6.07
C PHE A 32 -5.71 -4.06 -5.69
N HIS A 33 -6.44 -5.16 -5.43
CA HIS A 33 -7.81 -5.11 -4.95
C HIS A 33 -7.94 -4.37 -3.61
N VAL A 34 -7.11 -4.70 -2.62
CA VAL A 34 -7.11 -4.02 -1.32
C VAL A 34 -6.80 -2.53 -1.48
N VAL A 35 -5.81 -2.18 -2.29
CA VAL A 35 -5.44 -0.77 -2.55
C VAL A 35 -6.57 -0.02 -3.26
N ALA A 36 -7.18 -0.62 -4.28
CA ALA A 36 -8.30 -0.04 -5.01
C ALA A 36 -9.53 0.13 -4.11
N LEU A 37 -9.82 -0.85 -3.25
CA LEU A 37 -10.90 -0.79 -2.27
C LEU A 37 -10.66 0.31 -1.23
N THR A 38 -9.43 0.42 -0.72
CA THR A 38 -9.01 1.51 0.19
C THR A 38 -9.31 2.87 -0.42
N ARG A 39 -8.99 3.04 -1.72
CA ARG A 39 -9.28 4.26 -2.46
C ARG A 39 -10.78 4.50 -2.66
N ALA A 40 -11.55 3.45 -2.98
CA ALA A 40 -12.99 3.54 -3.22
C ALA A 40 -13.76 3.92 -1.94
N LEU A 41 -13.33 3.40 -0.78
CA LEU A 41 -13.90 3.72 0.53
C LEU A 41 -13.36 5.03 1.12
N GLN A 42 -12.44 5.71 0.41
CA GLN A 42 -11.73 6.90 0.88
C GLN A 42 -11.02 6.72 2.23
N PHE A 43 -10.54 5.49 2.50
CA PHE A 43 -9.75 5.21 3.68
C PHE A 43 -8.32 5.74 3.51
N LYS A 44 -7.67 6.02 4.64
CA LYS A 44 -6.25 6.40 4.63
C LYS A 44 -5.41 5.17 4.28
N TYR A 45 -4.47 5.31 3.34
CA TYR A 45 -3.51 4.24 3.06
C TYR A 45 -2.64 3.87 4.27
N GLN A 46 -2.52 4.77 5.25
CA GLN A 46 -1.88 4.46 6.53
C GLN A 46 -2.64 3.35 7.28
N PHE A 47 -3.97 3.42 7.32
CA PHE A 47 -4.82 2.41 7.94
C PHE A 47 -4.66 1.05 7.24
N MET A 48 -4.66 1.05 5.91
CA MET A 48 -4.38 -0.15 5.10
C MET A 48 -3.02 -0.76 5.45
N GLY A 49 -1.96 0.06 5.44
CA GLY A 49 -0.61 -0.39 5.75
C GLY A 49 -0.49 -1.02 7.14
N THR A 50 -1.10 -0.39 8.15
CA THR A 50 -1.10 -0.93 9.51
C THR A 50 -1.81 -2.27 9.61
N LEU A 51 -2.92 -2.48 8.88
CA LEU A 51 -3.63 -3.76 8.87
C LEU A 51 -2.84 -4.87 8.16
N ILE A 52 -2.13 -4.53 7.08
CA ILE A 52 -1.25 -5.45 6.35
C ILE A 52 -0.07 -5.85 7.24
N MET A 53 0.52 -4.90 7.97
CA MET A 53 1.70 -5.10 8.80
C MET A 53 1.44 -5.63 10.22
N ASP A 54 0.18 -5.90 10.59
CA ASP A 54 -0.20 -6.20 11.98
C ASP A 54 0.28 -5.13 12.99
N GLU A 55 0.38 -3.88 12.54
CA GLU A 55 0.62 -2.73 13.41
C GLU A 55 -0.69 -2.26 14.04
N ASN A 56 -0.63 -1.63 15.22
CA ASN A 56 -1.82 -1.16 15.92
C ASN A 56 -2.62 -0.17 15.06
N PRO A 57 -3.84 -0.52 14.58
CA PRO A 57 -4.60 0.32 13.66
C PRO A 57 -5.43 1.40 14.38
N ASN A 58 -5.42 1.42 15.72
CA ASN A 58 -6.30 2.27 16.54
C ASN A 58 -6.14 3.76 16.27
N GLU A 59 -4.94 4.24 15.92
CA GLU A 59 -4.71 5.67 15.64
C GLU A 59 -5.11 6.09 14.22
N TYR A 60 -5.35 5.11 13.33
CA TYR A 60 -5.66 5.37 11.92
C TYR A 60 -7.03 4.86 11.48
N THR A 61 -7.79 4.28 12.41
CA THR A 61 -9.14 3.77 12.16
C THR A 61 -10.07 4.92 11.74
N PRO A 62 -10.84 4.79 10.66
CA PRO A 62 -11.78 5.82 10.24
C PRO A 62 -12.88 6.08 11.28
N GLU A 63 -12.93 7.26 11.89
CA GLU A 63 -13.86 7.60 12.98
C GLU A 63 -15.34 7.66 12.56
N PHE A 64 -15.63 7.99 11.29
CA PHE A 64 -16.99 8.24 10.78
C PHE A 64 -17.55 7.11 9.92
N VAL A 65 -16.92 5.95 9.93
CA VAL A 65 -17.32 4.81 9.09
C VAL A 65 -18.06 3.78 9.93
N MET A 66 -19.16 3.26 9.41
CA MET A 66 -19.92 2.20 10.10
C MET A 66 -19.01 0.99 10.40
N PRO A 67 -19.06 0.43 11.63
CA PRO A 67 -18.23 -0.72 12.01
C PRO A 67 -18.37 -1.91 11.06
N SER A 68 -19.55 -2.13 10.49
CA SER A 68 -19.78 -3.20 9.51
C SER A 68 -18.97 -3.01 8.24
N VAL A 69 -18.78 -1.77 7.77
CA VAL A 69 -17.96 -1.46 6.59
C VAL A 69 -16.47 -1.67 6.91
N ILE A 70 -16.05 -1.29 8.12
CA ILE A 70 -14.69 -1.54 8.61
C ILE A 70 -14.43 -3.06 8.69
N GLY A 71 -15.39 -3.83 9.21
CA GLY A 71 -15.32 -5.29 9.26
C GLY A 71 -15.13 -5.93 7.89
N LEU A 72 -15.98 -5.57 6.92
CA LEU A 72 -15.86 -6.05 5.54
C LEU A 72 -14.50 -5.72 4.92
N TYR A 73 -13.98 -4.51 5.18
CA TYR A 73 -12.67 -4.12 4.71
C TYR A 73 -11.55 -4.94 5.35
N ILE A 74 -11.61 -5.18 6.66
CA ILE A 74 -10.63 -6.02 7.37
C ILE A 74 -10.68 -7.45 6.82
N GLU A 75 -11.85 -8.00 6.51
CA GLU A 75 -11.98 -9.31 5.88
C GLU A 75 -11.30 -9.37 4.51
N GLU A 76 -11.43 -8.33 3.68
CA GLU A 76 -10.71 -8.25 2.40
C GLU A 76 -9.19 -8.16 2.60
N VAL A 77 -8.72 -7.42 3.60
CA VAL A 77 -7.29 -7.39 3.95
C VAL A 77 -6.82 -8.76 4.45
N GLN A 78 -7.64 -9.50 5.20
CA GLN A 78 -7.30 -10.85 5.64
C GLN A 78 -7.14 -11.81 4.46
N LYS A 79 -7.97 -11.73 3.42
CA LYS A 79 -7.78 -12.55 2.19
C LYS A 79 -6.45 -12.32 1.49
N LEU A 80 -5.90 -11.09 1.58
CA LEU A 80 -4.55 -10.79 1.14
C LEU A 80 -3.52 -11.46 2.05
N LYS A 81 -3.71 -11.37 3.37
CA LYS A 81 -2.80 -11.93 4.38
C LYS A 81 -2.77 -13.46 4.41
N ASP A 82 -3.87 -14.12 4.05
CA ASP A 82 -3.98 -15.57 3.93
C ASP A 82 -3.24 -16.12 2.69
N ASP A 83 -2.67 -15.26 1.83
CA ASP A 83 -1.84 -15.71 0.72
C ASP A 83 -0.54 -16.37 1.24
N PRO A 84 -0.18 -17.57 0.75
CA PRO A 84 1.03 -18.26 1.19
C PRO A 84 2.32 -17.46 0.92
N ASN A 85 2.29 -16.51 -0.01
CA ASN A 85 3.44 -15.69 -0.39
C ASN A 85 3.42 -14.29 0.25
N ILE A 86 2.52 -14.04 1.21
CA ILE A 86 2.38 -12.72 1.87
C ILE A 86 3.70 -12.20 2.44
N GLN A 87 4.60 -13.08 2.90
CA GLN A 87 5.88 -12.69 3.47
C GLN A 87 6.75 -11.86 2.50
N VAL A 88 6.69 -12.16 1.19
CA VAL A 88 7.41 -11.38 0.16
C VAL A 88 6.88 -9.96 0.09
N LEU A 89 5.57 -9.81 0.26
CA LEU A 89 4.91 -8.51 0.28
C LEU A 89 5.27 -7.72 1.52
N LEU A 90 5.19 -8.33 2.70
CA LEU A 90 5.55 -7.70 3.97
C LEU A 90 7.00 -7.24 3.94
N GLN A 91 7.92 -8.10 3.50
CA GLN A 91 9.33 -7.72 3.37
C GLN A 91 9.50 -6.50 2.45
N THR A 92 8.79 -6.46 1.33
CA THR A 92 8.84 -5.32 0.39
C THR A 92 8.32 -4.04 1.02
N PHE A 93 7.21 -4.10 1.75
CA PHE A 93 6.67 -2.93 2.43
C PHE A 93 7.60 -2.45 3.57
N SER A 94 8.18 -3.36 4.37
CA SER A 94 9.12 -3.00 5.44
C SER A 94 10.41 -2.38 4.89
N GLN A 95 10.95 -2.92 3.79
CA GLN A 95 12.14 -2.36 3.14
C GLN A 95 11.90 -0.97 2.54
N ASN A 96 10.64 -0.59 2.32
CA ASN A 96 10.25 0.67 1.71
C ASN A 96 9.39 1.53 2.65
N GLU A 97 9.51 1.36 3.98
CA GLU A 97 8.74 2.14 4.96
C GLU A 97 8.96 3.66 4.80
N ASN A 98 10.17 4.07 4.40
CA ASN A 98 10.58 5.47 4.25
C ASN A 98 9.72 6.27 3.26
N ILE A 99 9.18 5.63 2.22
CA ILE A 99 8.36 6.33 1.22
C ILE A 99 6.88 6.42 1.64
N GLY A 100 6.48 5.62 2.63
CA GLY A 100 5.13 5.57 3.21
C GLY A 100 4.12 4.78 2.37
N TYR A 101 3.12 4.22 3.05
CA TYR A 101 2.09 3.36 2.46
C TYR A 101 1.30 4.03 1.34
N ALA A 102 1.11 5.35 1.39
CA ALA A 102 0.42 6.10 0.34
C ALA A 102 1.18 6.04 -0.99
N LYS A 103 2.50 6.19 -1.00
CA LYS A 103 3.28 6.16 -2.23
C LYS A 103 3.37 4.74 -2.79
N ILE A 104 3.58 3.74 -1.93
CA ILE A 104 3.53 2.32 -2.32
C ILE A 104 2.19 1.99 -2.99
N SER A 105 1.07 2.40 -2.38
CA SER A 105 -0.28 2.18 -2.91
C SER A 105 -0.47 2.84 -4.28
N MET A 106 0.08 4.04 -4.47
CA MET A 106 -0.01 4.72 -5.76
C MET A 106 0.81 4.02 -6.85
N LEU A 107 1.99 3.46 -6.52
CA LEU A 107 2.78 2.64 -7.43
C LEU A 107 2.02 1.37 -7.82
N VAL A 108 1.34 0.71 -6.87
CA VAL A 108 0.49 -0.46 -7.13
C VAL A 108 -0.64 -0.12 -8.11
N LEU A 109 -1.23 1.08 -8.01
CA LEU A 109 -2.25 1.57 -8.93
C LEU A 109 -1.70 1.97 -10.31
N GLY A 110 -0.40 1.83 -10.55
CA GLY A 110 0.26 2.12 -11.83
C GLY A 110 0.59 3.61 -12.02
N LYS A 111 0.66 4.41 -10.96
CA LYS A 111 1.24 5.76 -11.07
C LYS A 111 2.76 5.65 -11.12
N SER A 112 3.39 6.41 -12.01
CA SER A 112 4.84 6.47 -12.09
C SER A 112 5.45 7.21 -10.89
N PRO A 113 6.67 6.83 -10.46
CA PRO A 113 7.44 7.55 -9.45
C PRO A 113 7.52 9.07 -9.70
N GLU A 114 7.71 9.46 -10.96
CA GLU A 114 7.80 10.86 -11.39
C GLU A 114 6.51 11.65 -11.10
N SER A 115 5.35 11.03 -11.30
CA SER A 115 4.05 11.64 -11.00
C SER A 115 3.86 11.85 -9.49
N LEU A 116 4.43 10.98 -8.66
CA LEU A 116 4.33 11.07 -7.20
C LEU A 116 5.26 12.14 -6.62
N LEU A 117 6.40 12.38 -7.27
CA LEU A 117 7.31 13.48 -6.91
C LEU A 117 6.72 14.84 -7.31
N GLY A 118 6.07 14.92 -8.47
CA GLY A 118 5.42 16.15 -8.96
C GLY A 118 4.20 16.58 -8.13
N ALA A 119 3.48 15.64 -7.52
CA ALA A 119 2.33 15.94 -6.66
C ALA A 119 2.69 16.60 -5.31
N SER A 120 3.99 16.65 -4.96
CA SER A 120 4.46 17.39 -3.78
C SER A 120 4.47 18.92 -3.98
N TYR A 121 4.05 19.40 -5.16
CA TYR A 121 3.83 20.80 -5.51
C TYR A 121 2.35 21.11 -5.72
N ILE A 122 1.50 20.87 -4.73
CA ILE A 122 0.19 21.52 -4.67
C ILE A 122 0.00 22.04 -3.25
N LYS A 123 -0.02 23.38 -3.17
CA LYS A 123 -0.02 24.21 -1.96
C LYS A 123 -1.41 24.28 -1.33
#